data_AF-A0A497S7U8-F1
#
_entry.id   AF-A0A497S7U8-F1
#
_cell.length_a   1.000
_cell.length_b   1.000
_cell.length_c   1.000
_cell.angle_alpha   90.00
_cell.angle_beta   90.00
_cell.angle_gamma   90.00
#
_symmetry.space_group_name_H-M   'P 1'
#
loop_
_entity.id
_entity.type
_entity.pdbx_description
1 polymer ?
#
loop_
_entity_poly.entity_id
_entity_poly.type
_entity_poly.pdbx_seq_one_letter_code
_entity_poly.pdbx_strand_id
1 'polypeptide(L)'
;EKGHGITYVKLPSKKIVAFNSNARATVGKIAGGGRKDKPMARAGQAFHKHRAKNKLYPRVCGRAMNAVDHPHGGGRHPHVGRPTTVSRNAPPGRKVGHISARRTGLKKK
;
A
#
# COMPACT_ATOMS: atom_id res chain seq x y z
N GLU A 1 -31.22 20.55 -6.21
CA GLU A 1 -31.10 21.82 -5.47
C GLU A 1 -29.62 22.16 -5.29
N LYS A 2 -29.14 23.20 -5.98
CA LYS A 2 -27.75 23.71 -5.91
C LYS A 2 -27.65 24.74 -4.76
N GLY A 3 -27.89 24.31 -3.52
CA GLY A 3 -28.14 25.22 -2.38
C GLY A 3 -27.01 25.36 -1.37
N HIS A 4 -25.99 24.51 -1.40
CA HIS A 4 -24.87 24.56 -0.47
C HIS A 4 -23.62 24.48 -1.32
N GLY A 5 -22.66 25.42 -1.19
CA GLY A 5 -21.43 25.52 -2.01
C GLY A 5 -20.44 24.35 -1.87
N ILE A 6 -20.97 23.13 -1.79
CA ILE A 6 -20.31 21.87 -1.58
C ILE A 6 -20.83 20.87 -2.63
N THR A 7 -19.91 20.27 -3.38
CA THR A 7 -20.15 19.23 -4.37
C THR A 7 -19.56 17.91 -3.88
N TYR A 8 -20.33 16.82 -3.89
CA TYR A 8 -19.86 15.50 -3.52
C TYR A 8 -19.26 14.75 -4.71
N VAL A 9 -18.04 14.23 -4.55
CA VAL A 9 -17.33 13.49 -5.60
C VAL A 9 -16.89 12.12 -5.07
N LYS A 10 -17.09 11.08 -5.90
CA LYS A 10 -16.63 9.72 -5.63
C LYS A 10 -15.19 9.56 -6.11
N LEU A 11 -14.27 9.31 -5.18
CA LEU A 11 -12.86 9.06 -5.48
C LEU A 11 -12.63 7.68 -6.12
N PRO A 12 -11.49 7.45 -6.80
CA PRO A 12 -11.10 6.12 -7.29
C PRO A 12 -11.01 5.05 -6.19
N SER A 13 -10.80 5.46 -4.93
CA SER A 13 -10.86 4.60 -3.74
C SER A 13 -12.29 4.22 -3.31
N LYS A 14 -13.32 4.67 -4.06
CA LYS A 14 -14.77 4.54 -3.80
C LYS A 14 -15.31 5.37 -2.63
N LYS A 15 -14.45 6.12 -1.92
CA LYS A 15 -14.88 7.06 -0.88
C LYS A 15 -15.58 8.27 -1.51
N ILE A 16 -16.70 8.69 -0.92
CA ILE A 16 -17.38 9.94 -1.29
C ILE A 16 -16.80 11.04 -0.40
N VAL A 17 -16.37 12.15 -1.02
CA VAL A 17 -15.78 13.31 -0.33
C VAL A 17 -16.47 14.56 -0.82
N ALA A 18 -16.75 15.49 0.11
CA ALA A 18 -17.27 16.82 -0.18
C ALA A 18 -16.13 17.77 -0.58
N PHE A 19 -16.33 18.51 -1.66
CA PHE A 19 -15.43 19.54 -2.16
C PHE A 19 -16.16 20.88 -2.24
N ASN A 20 -15.44 21.99 -2.12
CA ASN A 20 -16.02 23.30 -2.41
C ASN A 20 -16.42 23.38 -3.89
N SER A 21 -17.62 23.86 -4.19
CA SER A 21 -18.13 23.97 -5.57
C SER A 21 -17.31 24.92 -6.45
N ASN A 22 -16.53 25.84 -5.86
CA ASN A 22 -15.60 26.72 -6.58
C ASN A 22 -14.25 26.05 -6.88
N ALA A 23 -14.02 24.81 -6.46
CA ALA A 23 -12.80 24.08 -6.77
C ALA A 23 -12.72 23.77 -8.28
N ARG A 24 -11.53 23.96 -8.86
CA ARG A 24 -11.28 23.68 -10.28
C ARG A 24 -11.10 22.18 -10.52
N ALA A 25 -11.60 21.69 -11.65
CA ALA A 25 -11.39 20.33 -12.13
C ALA A 25 -11.20 20.33 -13.64
N THR A 26 -10.41 19.37 -14.13
CA THR A 26 -10.26 19.11 -15.57
C THR A 26 -11.29 18.07 -16.00
N VAL A 27 -11.98 18.32 -17.10
CA VAL A 27 -12.97 17.39 -17.67
C VAL A 27 -12.24 16.27 -18.42
N GLY A 28 -12.58 15.01 -18.11
CA GLY A 28 -12.10 13.84 -18.84
C GLY A 28 -11.39 12.80 -17.99
N LYS A 29 -10.83 11.78 -18.66
CA LYS A 29 -10.02 10.72 -18.03
C LYS A 29 -8.55 11.02 -18.27
N ILE A 30 -7.70 10.66 -17.31
CA ILE A 30 -6.24 10.76 -17.46
C ILE A 30 -5.76 9.74 -18.50
N ALA A 31 -4.87 10.15 -19.41
CA ALA A 31 -4.27 9.29 -20.41
C ALA A 31 -3.29 8.24 -19.83
N GLY A 32 -2.88 7.26 -20.63
CA GLY A 32 -1.92 6.23 -20.20
C GLY A 32 -2.52 5.15 -19.28
N GLY A 33 -3.82 4.89 -19.41
CA GLY A 33 -4.49 3.74 -18.78
C GLY A 33 -3.87 2.40 -19.18
N GLY A 34 -4.13 1.35 -18.40
CA GLY A 34 -3.67 -0.02 -18.72
C GLY A 34 -2.17 -0.28 -18.55
N ARG A 35 -1.37 0.70 -18.09
CA ARG A 35 0.08 0.54 -17.85
C ARG A 35 0.44 -0.67 -16.96
N LYS A 36 -0.45 -1.09 -16.06
CA LYS A 36 -0.23 -2.22 -15.13
C LYS A 36 -0.65 -3.58 -15.70
N ASP A 37 -1.35 -3.60 -16.83
CA ASP A 37 -1.88 -4.83 -17.42
C ASP A 37 -0.74 -5.66 -18.02
N LYS A 38 0.28 -4.98 -18.58
CA LYS A 38 1.53 -5.62 -18.99
C LYS A 38 2.36 -6.02 -17.75
N PRO A 39 2.63 -7.32 -17.54
CA PRO A 39 3.48 -7.76 -16.43
C PRO A 39 4.94 -7.34 -16.63
N MET A 40 5.66 -7.12 -15.53
CA MET A 40 7.12 -6.94 -15.56
C MET A 40 7.77 -8.32 -15.57
N ALA A 41 8.27 -8.75 -16.72
CA ALA A 41 8.76 -10.11 -16.92
C ALA A 41 10.20 -10.34 -16.40
N ARG A 42 10.99 -9.29 -16.19
CA ARG A 42 12.39 -9.38 -15.77
C ARG A 42 12.71 -8.43 -14.62
N ALA A 43 13.64 -8.84 -13.75
CA ALA A 43 14.10 -8.03 -12.61
C ALA A 43 14.70 -6.68 -13.02
N GLY A 44 15.40 -6.60 -14.16
CA GLY A 44 15.97 -5.35 -14.68
C GLY A 44 14.91 -4.28 -14.97
N GLN A 45 13.73 -4.67 -15.47
CA GLN A 45 12.62 -3.74 -15.71
C GLN A 45 12.10 -3.17 -14.38
N ALA A 46 12.01 -4.00 -13.34
CA ALA A 46 11.64 -3.54 -12.00
C ALA A 46 12.72 -2.61 -11.42
N PHE A 47 14.00 -2.93 -11.57
CA PHE A 47 15.12 -2.09 -11.14
C PHE A 47 15.03 -0.68 -11.75
N HIS A 48 14.91 -0.55 -13.07
CA HIS A 48 14.81 0.77 -13.72
C HIS A 48 13.55 1.55 -13.27
N LYS A 49 12.41 0.86 -13.10
CA LYS A 49 11.18 1.47 -12.58
C LYS A 49 11.33 2.01 -11.16
N HIS A 50 12.03 1.28 -10.29
CA HIS A 50 12.24 1.66 -8.89
C HIS A 50 13.31 2.75 -8.76
N ARG A 51 14.39 2.69 -9.57
CA ARG A 51 15.43 3.71 -9.66
C ARG A 51 14.86 5.07 -10.05
N ALA A 52 14.02 5.12 -11.10
CA ALA A 52 13.38 6.36 -11.55
C ALA A 52 12.43 6.99 -10.50
N LYS A 53 12.01 6.22 -9.49
CA LYS A 53 11.11 6.67 -8.42
C LYS A 53 11.79 6.86 -7.07
N ASN A 54 13.11 6.68 -7.02
CA ASN A 54 13.90 6.66 -5.79
C ASN A 54 13.28 5.74 -4.72
N LYS A 55 12.92 4.50 -5.12
CA LYS A 55 12.35 3.49 -4.22
C LYS A 55 13.32 2.34 -4.04
N LEU A 56 13.52 1.92 -2.79
CA LEU A 56 14.34 0.76 -2.44
C LEU A 56 13.85 -0.50 -3.15
N TYR A 57 14.76 -1.12 -3.91
CA TYR A 57 14.62 -2.39 -4.59
C TYR A 57 16.02 -3.01 -4.78
N PRO A 58 16.24 -4.31 -4.52
CA PRO A 58 15.27 -5.30 -4.03
C PRO A 58 14.93 -5.11 -2.54
N ARG A 59 13.90 -5.83 -2.06
CA ARG A 59 13.53 -5.87 -0.64
C ARG A 59 13.72 -7.28 -0.10
N VAL A 60 14.43 -7.42 1.01
CA VAL A 60 14.63 -8.69 1.71
C VAL A 60 13.45 -8.95 2.65
N CYS A 61 12.99 -10.20 2.70
CA CYS A 61 11.92 -10.62 3.61
C CYS A 61 12.41 -10.64 5.06
N GLY A 62 11.68 -10.00 5.98
CA GLY A 62 12.09 -9.91 7.38
C GLY A 62 12.17 -11.24 8.15
N ARG A 63 11.53 -12.32 7.66
CA ARG A 63 11.68 -13.69 8.20
C ARG A 63 13.05 -14.30 7.91
N ALA A 64 13.72 -13.83 6.86
CA ALA A 64 15.06 -14.28 6.47
C ALA A 64 16.17 -13.48 7.17
N MET A 65 15.81 -12.45 7.95
CA MET A 65 16.76 -11.63 8.69
C MET A 65 17.03 -12.22 10.08
N ASN A 66 18.06 -11.72 10.75
CA ASN A 66 18.37 -12.09 12.14
C ASN A 66 17.35 -11.44 13.09
N ALA A 67 17.26 -11.97 14.32
CA ALA A 67 16.35 -11.45 15.35
C ALA A 67 16.65 -9.99 15.75
N VAL A 68 17.88 -9.52 15.56
CA VAL A 68 18.29 -8.13 15.82
C VAL A 68 17.71 -7.16 14.80
N ASP A 69 17.64 -7.57 13.53
CA ASP A 69 17.27 -6.68 12.42
C ASP A 69 15.76 -6.58 12.24
N HIS A 70 15.02 -7.65 12.59
CA HIS A 70 13.60 -7.73 12.30
C HIS A 70 12.81 -8.52 13.36
N PRO A 71 11.61 -8.04 13.77
CA PRO A 71 10.78 -8.74 14.76
C PRO A 71 10.33 -10.15 14.41
N HIS A 72 10.38 -10.51 13.12
CA HIS A 72 10.05 -11.85 12.60
C HIS A 72 11.29 -12.67 12.24
N GLY A 73 12.48 -12.14 12.49
CA GLY A 73 13.75 -12.78 12.14
C GLY A 73 14.23 -13.77 13.20
N GLY A 74 15.18 -14.62 12.81
CA GLY A 74 15.80 -15.63 13.67
C GLY A 74 15.05 -16.97 13.76
N GLY A 75 15.47 -17.81 14.72
CA GLY A 75 14.98 -19.18 14.91
C GLY A 75 15.73 -20.23 14.06
N ARG A 76 15.59 -21.51 14.43
CA ARG A 76 16.23 -22.65 13.72
C ARG A 76 15.59 -22.92 12.36
N HIS A 77 14.27 -22.84 12.29
CA HIS A 77 13.53 -22.90 11.04
C HIS A 77 12.93 -21.53 10.77
N PRO A 78 12.87 -21.08 9.51
CA PRO A 78 12.25 -19.81 9.21
C PRO A 78 10.78 -19.93 9.60
N HIS A 79 10.25 -19.06 10.44
CA HIS A 79 8.81 -18.92 10.74
C HIS A 79 8.59 -17.56 11.43
N VAL A 80 7.36 -17.07 11.50
CA VAL A 80 7.09 -15.76 12.12
C VAL A 80 6.99 -15.86 13.65
N GLY A 81 6.51 -17.00 14.18
CA GLY A 81 6.38 -17.29 15.61
C GLY A 81 5.29 -16.50 16.35
N ARG A 82 4.96 -15.29 15.89
CA ARG A 82 3.96 -14.39 16.50
C ARG A 82 2.87 -14.01 15.48
N PRO A 83 1.69 -13.55 15.93
CA PRO A 83 0.67 -13.02 15.04
C PRO A 83 1.22 -11.86 14.20
N THR A 84 0.93 -11.87 12.90
CA THR A 84 1.33 -10.78 11.98
C THR A 84 0.44 -9.55 12.08
N THR A 85 -0.67 -9.63 12.82
CA THR A 85 -1.59 -8.52 13.07
C THR A 85 -1.10 -7.67 14.25
N VAL A 86 -0.85 -6.39 14.00
CA VAL A 86 -0.27 -5.48 15.00
C VAL A 86 -1.19 -4.29 15.25
N SER A 87 -1.31 -3.87 16.50
CA SER A 87 -2.09 -2.67 16.88
C SER A 87 -1.57 -1.40 16.22
N ARG A 88 -2.47 -0.44 15.96
CA ARG A 88 -2.10 0.92 15.51
C ARG A 88 -1.19 1.63 16.53
N ASN A 89 -1.36 1.30 17.80
CA ASN A 89 -0.69 1.94 18.94
C ASN A 89 0.59 1.22 19.37
N ALA A 90 1.03 0.19 18.63
CA ALA A 90 2.32 -0.45 18.90
C ALA A 90 3.47 0.59 18.80
N PRO A 91 4.57 0.44 19.56
CA PRO A 91 5.70 1.37 19.45
C PRO A 91 6.41 1.25 18.10
N PRO A 92 7.19 2.28 17.69
CA PRO A 92 8.12 2.19 16.56
C PRO A 92 9.02 0.94 16.69
N GLY A 93 9.33 0.29 15.56
CA GLY A 93 10.05 -0.99 15.55
C GLY A 93 9.15 -2.23 15.70
N ARG A 94 8.05 -2.15 16.47
CA ARG A 94 7.07 -3.25 16.59
C ARG A 94 5.95 -3.20 15.55
N LYS A 95 5.73 -2.05 14.88
CA LYS A 95 4.75 -1.88 13.79
C LYS A 95 5.18 -2.57 12.49
N VAL A 96 5.15 -3.90 12.47
CA VAL A 96 5.60 -4.73 11.34
C VAL A 96 4.50 -5.74 10.98
N GLY A 97 4.29 -5.99 9.68
CA GLY A 97 3.22 -6.88 9.21
C GLY A 97 1.90 -6.17 8.93
N HIS A 98 0.79 -6.79 9.31
CA HIS A 98 -0.57 -6.29 9.09
C HIS A 98 -0.97 -5.30 10.18
N ILE A 99 -0.67 -4.02 9.95
CA ILE A 99 -0.95 -2.95 10.92
C ILE A 99 -2.45 -2.61 10.93
N SER A 100 -3.09 -2.74 12.09
CA SER A 100 -4.50 -2.40 12.33
C SER A 100 -5.47 -3.09 11.36
N ALA A 101 -5.15 -4.31 10.94
CA ALA A 101 -5.99 -5.07 10.01
C ALA A 101 -7.32 -5.45 10.67
N ARG A 102 -8.43 -5.01 10.05
CA ARG A 102 -9.80 -5.39 10.46
C ARG A 102 -10.20 -6.79 10.00
N ARG A 103 -9.57 -7.27 8.93
CA ARG A 103 -9.76 -8.59 8.33
C ARG A 103 -8.42 -9.04 7.74
N THR A 104 -8.13 -10.33 7.87
CA THR A 104 -7.01 -11.01 7.22
C THR A 104 -7.54 -12.12 6.30
N GLY A 105 -6.65 -12.73 5.50
CA GLY A 105 -6.99 -13.80 4.57
C GLY A 105 -7.59 -13.32 3.23
N LEU A 106 -7.92 -14.28 2.37
CA LEU A 106 -8.44 -14.00 1.04
C LEU A 106 -9.83 -13.35 1.10
N LYS A 107 -10.01 -12.25 0.37
CA LYS A 107 -11.33 -11.64 0.19
C LYS A 107 -12.12 -12.42 -0.85
N LYS A 108 -13.00 -13.33 -0.39
CA LYS A 108 -14.08 -13.88 -1.24
C LYS A 108 -14.98 -12.73 -1.69
N LYS A 109 -15.20 -12.63 -3.01
CA LYS A 109 -16.12 -11.67 -3.61
C LYS A 109 -17.55 -12.14 -3.45
#